data_AF-W6LDU4-F1
#
_entry.id   AF-W6LDU4-F1
#
_cell.length_a   1.000
_cell.length_b   1.000
_cell.length_c   1.000
_cell.angle_alpha   90.00
_cell.angle_beta   90.00
_cell.angle_gamma   90.00
#
_symmetry.space_group_name_H-M   'P 1'
#
loop_
_entity.id
_entity.type
_entity.pdbx_description
1 polymer ?
#
loop_
_entity_poly.entity_id
_entity_poly.type
_entity_poly.pdbx_seq_one_letter_code
_entity_poly.pdbx_strand_id
1 'polypeptide(L)'
;MQVDRATEFAPIKNAATAPGAVDSPATAARLLLELHTRWAVAALAGADPAAPGAIPARDRDRALAILREGTRWVEISPLVSYEGEGLLPYVEYLVQRLIRTSDAIVLIDPAINRPPDVTNELAVAKM
;
A
#
# COMPACT_ATOMS: atom_id res chain seq x y z
N MET A 1 -18.18 -16.91 -13.34
CA MET A 1 -17.08 -16.64 -12.38
C MET A 1 -17.64 -15.74 -11.30
N GLN A 2 -17.45 -16.10 -10.02
CA GLN A 2 -17.90 -15.30 -8.88
C GLN A 2 -16.67 -14.68 -8.22
N VAL A 3 -16.77 -13.43 -7.77
CA VAL A 3 -15.65 -12.62 -7.26
C VAL A 3 -16.02 -11.94 -5.94
N ASP A 4 -15.01 -11.49 -5.19
CA ASP A 4 -15.23 -10.69 -3.97
C ASP A 4 -15.57 -9.24 -4.35
N ARG A 5 -16.69 -8.75 -3.82
CA ARG A 5 -17.13 -7.37 -4.04
C ARG A 5 -16.08 -6.37 -3.53
N ALA A 6 -15.43 -6.66 -2.40
CA ALA A 6 -14.50 -5.75 -1.75
C ALA A 6 -13.15 -5.59 -2.50
N THR A 7 -12.89 -6.43 -3.50
CA THR A 7 -11.70 -6.36 -4.35
C THR A 7 -12.01 -5.85 -5.76
N GLU A 8 -13.23 -6.10 -6.27
CA GLU A 8 -13.53 -5.86 -7.69
C GLU A 8 -14.70 -4.89 -7.96
N PHE A 9 -15.48 -4.50 -6.95
CA PHE A 9 -16.72 -3.75 -7.20
C PHE A 9 -16.95 -2.56 -6.26
N ALA A 10 -16.60 -1.37 -6.77
CA ALA A 10 -16.80 -0.08 -6.12
C ALA A 10 -17.52 0.91 -7.07
N PRO A 11 -18.85 0.80 -7.24
CA PRO A 11 -19.58 1.59 -8.23
C PRO A 11 -19.70 3.07 -7.83
N ILE A 12 -19.67 3.95 -8.83
CA ILE A 12 -19.97 5.38 -8.69
C ILE A 12 -21.21 5.69 -9.52
N LYS A 13 -22.32 5.97 -8.83
CA LYS A 13 -23.67 6.17 -9.38
C LYS A 13 -24.35 7.40 -8.79
N ASN A 14 -24.05 7.75 -7.54
CA ASN A 14 -24.70 8.83 -6.82
C ASN A 14 -23.73 9.99 -6.53
N ALA A 15 -24.25 11.21 -6.48
CA ALA A 15 -23.49 12.37 -6.03
C ALA A 15 -23.17 12.29 -4.53
N ALA A 16 -22.04 12.85 -4.12
CA ALA A 16 -21.61 12.85 -2.71
C ALA A 16 -22.56 13.66 -1.79
N THR A 17 -23.32 14.59 -2.35
CA THR A 17 -24.26 15.44 -1.61
C THR A 17 -25.63 14.80 -1.38
N ALA A 18 -25.88 13.59 -1.91
CA ALA A 18 -27.15 12.90 -1.69
C ALA A 18 -27.26 12.45 -0.20
N PRO A 19 -28.43 12.62 0.45
CA PRO A 19 -28.64 12.12 1.80
C PRO A 19 -28.40 10.61 1.88
N GLY A 20 -27.48 10.17 2.76
CA GLY A 20 -27.12 8.76 2.89
C GLY A 20 -26.43 8.17 1.65
N ALA A 21 -25.72 8.99 0.86
CA ALA A 21 -25.10 8.58 -0.40
C ALA A 21 -24.25 7.30 -0.28
N VAL A 22 -24.77 6.21 -0.84
CA VAL A 22 -24.02 4.99 -1.20
C VAL A 22 -23.62 5.05 -2.68
N ASP A 23 -22.68 4.21 -3.11
CA ASP A 23 -22.21 4.17 -4.50
C ASP A 23 -21.84 5.56 -5.03
N SER A 24 -21.13 6.34 -4.22
CA SER A 24 -20.66 7.68 -4.52
C SER A 24 -19.14 7.69 -4.73
N PRO A 25 -18.56 8.79 -5.27
CA PRO A 25 -17.10 8.91 -5.37
C PRO A 25 -16.38 8.66 -4.04
N ALA A 26 -16.95 9.15 -2.93
CA ALA A 26 -16.39 8.99 -1.60
C ALA A 26 -16.41 7.52 -1.13
N THR A 27 -17.52 6.80 -1.35
CA THR A 27 -17.58 5.38 -0.96
C THR A 27 -16.67 4.51 -1.83
N ALA A 28 -16.54 4.83 -3.11
CA ALA A 28 -15.64 4.11 -4.01
C ALA A 28 -14.16 4.34 -3.65
N ALA A 29 -13.75 5.58 -3.40
CA ALA A 29 -12.40 5.90 -2.93
C ALA A 29 -12.07 5.20 -1.61
N ARG A 30 -13.03 5.16 -0.66
CA ARG A 30 -12.86 4.45 0.61
C ARG A 30 -12.61 2.96 0.41
N LEU A 31 -13.38 2.29 -0.45
CA LEU A 31 -13.20 0.86 -0.76
C LEU A 31 -11.83 0.59 -1.40
N LEU A 32 -11.37 1.48 -2.29
CA LEU A 32 -10.05 1.39 -2.91
C LEU A 32 -8.92 1.53 -1.86
N LEU A 33 -9.01 2.52 -0.98
CA LEU A 33 -8.05 2.72 0.11
C LEU A 33 -8.04 1.54 1.10
N GLU A 34 -9.21 0.96 1.40
CA GLU A 34 -9.31 -0.26 2.20
C GLU A 34 -8.59 -1.43 1.53
N LEU A 35 -8.78 -1.63 0.22
CA LEU A 35 -8.12 -2.67 -0.55
C LEU A 35 -6.60 -2.50 -0.55
N HIS A 36 -6.12 -1.32 -0.93
CA HIS A 36 -4.69 -1.00 -0.96
C HIS A 36 -4.04 -1.12 0.42
N THR A 37 -4.74 -0.73 1.49
CA THR A 37 -4.25 -0.90 2.85
C THR A 37 -4.11 -2.37 3.25
N ARG A 38 -5.03 -3.25 2.81
CA ARG A 38 -4.89 -4.70 3.00
C ARG A 38 -3.67 -5.25 2.27
N TRP A 39 -3.40 -4.81 1.04
CA TRP A 39 -2.20 -5.21 0.30
C TRP A 39 -0.92 -4.75 1.00
N ALA A 40 -0.89 -3.52 1.49
CA ALA A 40 0.23 -2.98 2.25
C ALA A 40 0.50 -3.77 3.55
N VAL A 41 -0.56 -4.15 4.27
CA VAL A 41 -0.46 -5.04 5.46
C VAL A 41 0.12 -6.40 5.08
N ALA A 42 -0.33 -6.99 3.97
CA ALA A 42 0.19 -8.28 3.49
C ALA A 42 1.67 -8.19 3.10
N ALA A 43 2.08 -7.12 2.41
CA ALA A 43 3.47 -6.88 2.04
C ALA A 43 4.37 -6.69 3.27
N LEU A 44 3.92 -5.94 4.29
CA LEU A 44 4.62 -5.79 5.56
C LEU A 44 4.77 -7.11 6.29
N ALA A 45 3.72 -7.93 6.34
CA ALA A 45 3.75 -9.24 6.99
C ALA A 45 4.62 -10.26 6.24
N GLY A 46 4.70 -10.15 4.91
CA GLY A 46 5.49 -11.02 4.04
C GLY A 46 6.95 -10.61 3.85
N ALA A 47 7.38 -9.45 4.36
CA ALA A 47 8.76 -9.00 4.26
C ALA A 47 9.71 -9.91 5.06
N ASP A 48 10.77 -10.41 4.41
CA ASP A 48 11.74 -11.31 5.03
C ASP A 48 12.53 -10.58 6.13
N PRO A 49 12.41 -10.99 7.41
CA PRO A 49 13.14 -10.37 8.51
C PRO A 49 14.65 -10.65 8.49
N ALA A 50 15.12 -11.60 7.68
CA ALA A 50 16.53 -11.96 7.55
C ALA A 50 17.21 -11.35 6.31
N ALA A 51 16.47 -10.64 5.46
CA ALA A 51 17.04 -10.00 4.28
C ALA A 51 18.09 -8.93 4.65
N PRO A 52 19.12 -8.73 3.81
CA PRO A 52 20.02 -7.59 3.96
C PRO A 52 19.22 -6.27 3.94
N GLY A 53 19.43 -5.40 4.93
CA GLY A 53 18.65 -4.18 5.06
C GLY A 53 17.21 -4.39 5.54
N ALA A 54 16.88 -5.57 6.09
CA ALA A 54 15.56 -5.85 6.65
C ALA A 54 15.16 -4.79 7.67
N ILE A 55 13.88 -4.42 7.62
CA ILE A 55 13.29 -3.43 8.51
C ILE A 55 13.31 -3.99 9.93
N PRO A 56 13.71 -3.19 10.94
CA PRO A 56 13.63 -3.61 12.33
C PRO A 56 12.22 -4.08 12.69
N ALA A 57 12.10 -5.24 13.34
CA ALA A 57 10.81 -5.84 13.70
C ALA A 57 9.90 -4.86 14.45
N ARG A 58 10.47 -4.08 15.39
CA ARG A 58 9.77 -3.01 16.13
C ARG A 58 9.10 -1.99 15.21
N ASP A 59 9.79 -1.56 14.16
CA ASP A 59 9.30 -0.54 13.25
C ASP A 59 8.23 -1.12 12.32
N ARG A 60 8.45 -2.33 11.80
CA ARG A 60 7.41 -3.07 11.06
C ARG A 60 6.13 -3.26 11.89
N ASP A 61 6.27 -3.70 13.13
CA ASP A 61 5.13 -3.94 14.03
C ASP A 61 4.40 -2.63 14.37
N ARG A 62 5.13 -1.52 14.52
CA ARG A 62 4.52 -0.20 14.72
C ARG A 62 3.76 0.26 13.46
N ALA A 63 4.33 0.07 12.27
CA ALA A 63 3.65 0.40 11.02
C ALA A 63 2.36 -0.43 10.83
N LEU A 64 2.40 -1.73 11.13
CA LEU A 64 1.22 -2.61 11.11
C LEU A 64 0.14 -2.15 12.10
N ALA A 65 0.54 -1.72 13.31
CA ALA A 65 -0.42 -1.18 14.28
C ALA A 65 -1.12 0.08 13.76
N ILE A 66 -0.37 1.01 13.15
CA ILE A 66 -0.92 2.25 12.58
C ILE A 66 -1.97 1.95 11.50
N LEU A 67 -1.69 1.01 10.58
CA LEU A 67 -2.65 0.62 9.54
C LEU A 67 -3.90 -0.06 10.13
N ARG A 68 -3.73 -0.90 11.16
CA ARG A 68 -4.84 -1.60 11.83
C ARG A 68 -5.71 -0.69 12.70
N GLU A 69 -5.14 0.38 13.25
CA GLU A 69 -5.88 1.43 13.96
C GLU A 69 -6.82 2.20 13.00
N GLY A 70 -6.63 2.09 11.68
CA GLY A 70 -7.46 2.78 10.68
C GLY A 70 -7.26 4.30 10.64
N THR A 71 -6.17 4.79 11.25
CA THR A 71 -5.84 6.22 11.29
C THR A 71 -5.13 6.70 10.03
N ARG A 72 -4.58 5.77 9.25
CA ARG A 72 -3.90 6.03 7.98
C ARG A 72 -4.28 5.00 6.93
N TRP A 73 -4.29 5.46 5.69
CA TRP A 73 -4.58 4.65 4.52
C TRP A 73 -3.37 4.58 3.61
N VAL A 74 -3.37 3.60 2.70
CA VAL A 74 -2.39 3.51 1.62
C VAL A 74 -3.13 3.63 0.29
N GLU A 75 -2.55 4.39 -0.64
CA GLU A 75 -2.99 4.42 -2.04
C GLU A 75 -1.84 3.96 -2.92
N ILE A 76 -2.12 3.03 -3.82
CA ILE A 76 -1.12 2.36 -4.65
C ILE A 76 -1.47 2.61 -6.10
N SER A 77 -0.51 3.12 -6.86
CA SER A 77 -0.63 3.30 -8.30
C SER A 77 -0.76 1.95 -8.98
N PRO A 78 -1.68 1.78 -9.95
CA PRO A 78 -1.78 0.56 -10.75
C PRO A 78 -0.50 0.22 -11.52
N LEU A 79 0.39 1.20 -11.73
CA LEU A 79 1.71 0.98 -12.35
C LEU A 79 2.73 0.35 -11.39
N VAL A 80 2.44 0.36 -10.08
CA VAL A 80 3.22 -0.37 -9.06
C VAL A 80 2.63 -1.75 -8.84
N SER A 81 1.31 -1.83 -8.67
CA SER A 81 0.62 -3.05 -8.27
C SER A 81 -0.79 -3.07 -8.82
N TYR A 82 -1.14 -4.14 -9.54
CA TYR A 82 -2.48 -4.35 -10.09
C TYR A 82 -3.40 -5.07 -9.10
N GLU A 83 -2.89 -6.08 -8.39
CA GLU A 83 -3.64 -6.96 -7.48
C GLU A 83 -2.93 -7.19 -6.12
N GLY A 84 -1.97 -6.33 -5.77
CA GLY A 84 -1.21 -6.39 -4.52
C GLY A 84 0.18 -7.01 -4.65
N GLU A 85 0.58 -7.43 -5.85
CA GLU A 85 1.93 -7.87 -6.20
C GLU A 85 2.95 -6.71 -6.23
N GLY A 86 4.25 -7.02 -6.23
CA GLY A 86 5.30 -6.03 -6.47
C GLY A 86 5.54 -5.01 -5.34
N LEU A 87 4.92 -5.18 -4.17
CA LEU A 87 5.01 -4.22 -3.05
C LEU A 87 6.24 -4.36 -2.15
N LEU A 88 6.93 -5.52 -2.17
CA LEU A 88 8.10 -5.76 -1.31
C LEU A 88 9.20 -4.68 -1.41
N PRO A 89 9.56 -4.17 -2.61
CA PRO A 89 10.54 -3.09 -2.74
C PRO A 89 10.15 -1.75 -2.10
N TYR A 90 8.87 -1.58 -1.74
CA TYR A 90 8.33 -0.34 -1.16
C TYR A 90 8.13 -0.43 0.36
N VAL A 91 8.37 -1.58 0.98
CA VAL A 91 8.08 -1.82 2.40
C VAL A 91 8.89 -0.88 3.30
N GLU A 92 10.16 -0.63 2.99
CA GLU A 92 10.97 0.32 3.77
C GLU A 92 10.38 1.73 3.71
N TYR A 93 10.11 2.23 2.50
CA TYR A 93 9.47 3.53 2.30
C TYR A 93 8.15 3.63 3.08
N LEU A 94 7.30 2.61 2.97
CA LEU A 94 6.00 2.55 3.64
C LEU A 94 6.16 2.67 5.16
N VAL A 95 7.08 1.91 5.76
CA VAL A 95 7.35 1.98 7.21
C VAL A 95 7.84 3.38 7.61
N GLN A 96 8.77 3.94 6.86
CA GLN A 96 9.30 5.29 7.14
C GLN A 96 8.18 6.33 7.11
N ARG A 97 7.30 6.32 6.10
CA ARG A 97 6.17 7.25 6.02
C ARG A 97 5.18 7.05 7.16
N LEU A 98 4.77 5.81 7.41
CA LEU A 98 3.79 5.52 8.45
C LEU A 98 4.26 5.95 9.85
N ILE A 99 5.54 5.77 10.17
CA ILE A 99 6.07 6.11 11.49
C ILE A 99 6.44 7.59 11.62
N ARG A 100 7.05 8.18 10.59
CA ARG A 100 7.74 9.48 10.74
C ARG A 100 6.93 10.68 10.26
N THR A 101 5.91 10.48 9.44
CA THR A 101 5.05 11.58 8.98
C THR A 101 3.72 11.56 9.70
N SER A 102 2.81 12.47 9.36
CA SER A 102 1.42 12.49 9.84
C SER A 102 0.43 12.44 8.68
N ASP A 103 0.84 11.92 7.52
CA ASP A 103 -0.03 11.86 6.34
C ASP A 103 -1.20 10.91 6.59
N ALA A 104 -2.42 11.36 6.27
CA ALA A 104 -3.61 10.52 6.35
C ALA A 104 -3.59 9.41 5.28
N ILE A 105 -2.94 9.65 4.14
CA ILE A 105 -2.80 8.71 3.03
C ILE A 105 -1.32 8.65 2.65
N VAL A 106 -0.74 7.46 2.65
CA VAL A 106 0.61 7.19 2.14
C VAL A 106 0.50 6.76 0.68
N LEU A 107 1.14 7.50 -0.23
CA LEU A 107 1.11 7.23 -1.66
C LEU A 107 2.28 6.35 -2.08
N ILE A 108 1.99 5.26 -2.79
CA ILE A 108 2.97 4.43 -3.49
C ILE A 108 2.73 4.60 -4.99
N ASP A 109 3.67 5.25 -5.66
CA ASP A 109 3.56 5.68 -7.05
C ASP A 109 4.97 5.74 -7.66
N PRO A 110 5.19 5.22 -8.89
CA PRO A 110 6.52 5.14 -9.47
C PRO A 110 7.12 6.50 -9.85
N ALA A 111 6.30 7.56 -10.00
CA ALA A 111 6.77 8.91 -10.25
C ALA A 111 7.26 9.62 -8.98
N ILE A 112 6.83 9.15 -7.81
CA ILE A 112 7.13 9.76 -6.50
C ILE A 112 8.15 8.91 -5.74
N ASN A 113 8.01 7.59 -5.82
CA ASN A 113 8.71 6.61 -5.01
C ASN A 113 9.42 5.64 -5.93
N ARG A 114 10.72 5.83 -6.16
CA ARG A 114 11.53 4.88 -6.93
C ARG A 114 12.22 3.93 -5.95
N PRO A 115 11.97 2.61 -6.00
CA PRO A 115 12.72 1.68 -5.18
C PRO A 115 14.20 1.70 -5.59
N PRO A 116 15.13 1.32 -4.69
CA PRO A 116 16.53 1.20 -5.05
C PRO A 116 16.70 0.28 -6.26
N ASP A 117 17.53 0.69 -7.21
CA ASP A 117 17.73 -0.01 -8.49
C ASP A 117 18.50 -1.33 -8.25
N VAL A 118 17.78 -2.43 -8.13
CA VAL A 118 18.34 -3.77 -7.87
C VAL A 118 19.11 -4.33 -9.07
N THR A 119 19.07 -3.65 -10.23
CA THR A 119 19.68 -4.13 -11.47
C THR A 119 21.22 -3.99 -11.50
N ASN A 120 21.81 -3.29 -10.53
CA ASN A 120 23.25 -2.98 -10.56
C ASN A 120 24.13 -3.94 -9.73
N GLU A 121 23.58 -4.86 -8.94
CA GLU A 121 24.38 -5.82 -8.17
C GLU A 121 24.90 -7.01 -8.99
N LEU A 122 24.27 -7.33 -10.12
CA LEU A 122 24.75 -8.38 -11.04
C LEU A 122 25.93 -7.95 -11.92
N ALA A 123 26.26 -6.65 -11.96
CA ALA A 123 27.40 -6.12 -12.72
C ALA A 123 28.72 -6.17 -11.94
N VAL A 124 28.68 -6.16 -10.61
CA VAL A 124 29.89 -6.12 -9.77
C VAL A 124 30.43 -7.51 -9.44
N ALA A 125 29.62 -8.57 -9.57
CA ALA A 125 30.04 -9.95 -9.35
C ALA A 125 30.77 -10.61 -10.55
N LYS A 126 31.14 -9.84 -11.57
CA LYS A 126 31.86 -10.32 -12.78
C LYS A 126 33.20 -9.62 -13.07
N MET A 127 33.78 -8.91 -12.09
CA MET A 127 35.18 -8.43 -12.14
C MET A 127 36.01 -9.10 -11.06
#